data_AF-A0A428RGR7-F1
#
_entry.id   AF-A0A428RGR7-F1
#
_cell.length_a   1.000
_cell.length_b   1.000
_cell.length_c   1.000
_cell.angle_alpha   90.00
_cell.angle_beta   90.00
_cell.angle_gamma   90.00
#
_symmetry.space_group_name_H-M   'P 1'
#
loop_
_entity.id
_entity.type
_entity.pdbx_description
1 polymer ?
#
loop_
_entity_poly.entity_id
_entity_poly.type
_entity_poly.pdbx_seq_one_letter_code
_entity_poly.pdbx_strand_id
1 'polypeptide(L)'
;MPLVTSANTQTNGLAREPSKEVKTVADLSDREKEAVHVDLWSTRLPWTSAHDFIPLPTLPDKKKEQVSVPVGKLNDSLPVTPTKRKRGQAEQLDPARARVATALLSIHLNIATYDVGTLWRDGNFATINRKYVDLDEGLTMKAAIRRAILNYDQCEAARIEQYNKALIIALARLRILAFAKTGTQEIPSISDAHRVNGRIKVVELASDQLLEISTDLGDIARDCVRLRVDSLSYGAAATPYLWASEAGDLKVSQV
;
A
#
# COMPACT_ATOMS: atom_id res chain seq x y z
N MET A 1 -4.40 -55.87 -52.83
CA MET A 1 -5.81 -55.53 -53.11
C MET A 1 -6.43 -54.92 -51.87
N PRO A 2 -7.34 -53.94 -52.02
CA PRO A 2 -7.50 -52.78 -51.12
C PRO A 2 -8.66 -52.92 -50.11
N LEU A 3 -8.98 -51.81 -49.41
CA LEU A 3 -10.11 -51.51 -48.49
C LEU A 3 -9.71 -51.58 -47.00
N VAL A 4 -9.97 -50.62 -46.11
CA VAL A 4 -10.87 -49.46 -46.07
C VAL A 4 -10.38 -48.44 -45.04
N THR A 5 -10.59 -47.17 -45.35
CA THR A 5 -10.43 -45.96 -44.54
C THR A 5 -11.44 -45.91 -43.37
N SER A 6 -11.03 -45.35 -42.22
CA SER A 6 -11.96 -44.66 -41.32
C SER A 6 -11.29 -43.40 -40.77
N ALA A 7 -11.88 -42.26 -41.12
CA ALA A 7 -11.55 -40.95 -40.63
C ALA A 7 -12.32 -40.71 -39.33
N ASN A 8 -11.60 -40.40 -38.24
CA ASN A 8 -12.21 -39.94 -36.99
C ASN A 8 -12.02 -38.43 -36.88
N THR A 9 -13.10 -37.71 -37.14
CA THR A 9 -13.22 -36.26 -36.98
C THR A 9 -13.45 -35.95 -35.50
N GLN A 10 -12.43 -35.46 -34.81
CA GLN A 10 -12.56 -34.98 -33.44
C GLN A 10 -12.84 -33.46 -33.47
N THR A 11 -14.07 -33.10 -33.11
CA THR A 11 -14.54 -31.72 -33.02
C THR A 11 -14.02 -31.06 -31.74
N ASN A 12 -13.04 -30.16 -31.87
CA ASN A 12 -12.60 -29.27 -30.80
C ASN A 12 -13.63 -28.14 -30.62
N GLY A 13 -14.50 -28.28 -29.62
CA GLY A 13 -15.34 -27.21 -29.11
C GLY A 13 -14.53 -26.24 -28.23
N LEU A 14 -13.87 -25.27 -28.84
CA LEU A 14 -13.29 -24.12 -28.14
C LEU A 14 -14.42 -23.14 -27.77
N ALA A 15 -14.84 -23.19 -26.50
CA ALA A 15 -15.69 -22.17 -25.91
C ALA A 15 -14.94 -20.82 -25.93
N ARG A 16 -15.51 -19.87 -26.67
CA ARG A 16 -15.02 -18.50 -26.82
C ARG A 16 -15.30 -17.73 -25.53
N GLU A 17 -14.26 -17.36 -24.79
CA GLU A 17 -14.39 -16.44 -23.66
C GLU A 17 -14.97 -15.09 -24.12
N PRO A 18 -15.86 -14.45 -23.32
CA PRO A 18 -16.35 -13.12 -23.63
C PRO A 18 -15.21 -12.10 -23.51
N SER A 19 -14.95 -11.43 -24.64
CA SER A 19 -13.98 -10.35 -24.78
C SER A 19 -14.16 -9.32 -23.66
N LYS A 20 -13.10 -9.09 -22.87
CA LYS A 20 -13.00 -7.93 -21.99
C LYS A 20 -13.12 -6.67 -22.85
N GLU A 21 -14.13 -5.86 -22.55
CA GLU A 21 -14.35 -4.54 -23.14
C GLU A 21 -13.11 -3.67 -22.91
N VAL A 22 -12.33 -3.45 -23.97
CA VAL A 22 -11.23 -2.50 -23.96
C VAL A 22 -11.86 -1.11 -24.06
N LYS A 23 -11.95 -0.41 -22.92
CA LYS A 23 -12.38 1.00 -22.91
C LYS A 23 -11.48 1.80 -23.85
N THR A 24 -12.07 2.46 -24.83
CA THR A 24 -11.35 3.34 -25.73
C THR A 24 -11.04 4.66 -25.02
N VAL A 25 -9.97 5.36 -25.45
CA VAL A 25 -9.53 6.64 -24.84
C VAL A 25 -10.67 7.69 -24.83
N ALA A 26 -11.66 7.56 -25.70
CA ALA A 26 -12.87 8.38 -25.73
C ALA A 26 -13.69 8.30 -24.42
N ASP A 27 -13.68 7.15 -23.74
CA ASP A 27 -14.51 6.83 -22.57
C ASP A 27 -13.87 7.21 -21.23
N LEU A 28 -12.67 7.80 -21.25
CA LEU A 28 -11.98 8.29 -20.07
C LEU A 28 -12.53 9.66 -19.64
N SER A 29 -12.63 9.89 -18.33
CA SER A 29 -12.92 11.24 -17.81
C SER A 29 -11.82 12.22 -18.19
N ASP A 30 -12.10 13.52 -18.23
CA ASP A 30 -11.12 14.53 -18.68
C ASP A 30 -9.82 14.50 -17.86
N ARG A 31 -9.91 14.17 -16.57
CA ARG A 31 -8.76 14.00 -15.67
C ARG A 31 -7.94 12.74 -15.97
N GLU A 32 -8.61 11.66 -16.38
CA GLU A 32 -7.93 10.44 -16.83
C GLU A 32 -7.31 10.62 -18.22
N LYS A 33 -7.94 11.42 -19.10
CA LYS A 33 -7.39 11.81 -20.39
C LYS A 33 -6.12 12.64 -20.22
N GLU A 34 -6.08 13.60 -19.30
CA GLU A 34 -4.86 14.36 -18.97
C GLU A 34 -3.74 13.46 -18.43
N ALA A 35 -4.04 12.56 -17.49
CA ALA A 35 -3.04 11.65 -16.93
C ALA A 35 -2.47 10.68 -17.99
N VAL A 36 -3.33 10.14 -18.87
CA VAL A 36 -2.90 9.29 -20.01
C VAL A 36 -2.13 10.12 -21.05
N HIS A 37 -2.50 11.38 -21.27
CA HIS A 37 -1.78 12.29 -22.16
C HIS A 37 -0.37 12.56 -21.62
N VAL A 38 -0.19 12.91 -20.35
CA VAL A 38 1.14 13.19 -19.80
C VAL A 38 2.08 11.97 -19.87
N ASP A 39 1.57 10.75 -19.62
CA ASP A 39 2.37 9.51 -19.69
C ASP A 39 2.76 9.15 -21.14
N LEU A 40 1.86 9.38 -22.09
CA LEU A 40 2.08 9.10 -23.52
C LEU A 40 3.08 10.08 -24.17
N TRP A 41 3.01 11.38 -23.82
CA TRP A 41 3.92 12.40 -24.35
C TRP A 41 5.32 12.34 -23.73
N SER A 42 5.44 11.83 -22.51
CA SER A 42 6.74 11.68 -21.85
C SER A 42 7.59 10.56 -22.49
N THR A 43 6.95 9.49 -22.96
CA THR A 43 7.64 8.24 -23.34
C THR A 43 7.50 7.80 -24.81
N ARG A 44 6.49 8.26 -25.57
CA ARG A 44 6.19 7.68 -26.91
C ARG A 44 6.22 8.62 -28.11
N LEU A 45 6.22 9.93 -27.92
CA LEU A 45 6.41 10.86 -29.03
C LEU A 45 7.87 11.34 -29.06
N PRO A 46 8.52 11.38 -30.24
CA PRO A 46 9.85 11.96 -30.36
C PRO A 46 9.74 13.46 -30.07
N TRP A 47 10.10 13.84 -28.84
CA TRP A 47 10.28 15.24 -28.49
C TRP A 47 11.34 15.84 -29.42
N THR A 48 11.03 16.99 -29.99
CA THR A 48 11.96 17.78 -30.80
C THR A 48 12.19 19.13 -30.13
N SER A 49 13.34 19.75 -30.40
CA SER A 49 13.68 21.09 -29.89
C SER A 49 12.73 22.20 -30.35
N ALA A 50 11.84 21.93 -31.32
CA ALA A 50 10.80 22.86 -31.76
C ALA A 50 9.62 22.97 -30.77
N HIS A 51 9.52 22.08 -29.78
CA HIS A 51 8.48 22.15 -28.75
C HIS A 51 8.89 23.15 -27.67
N ASP A 52 8.18 24.26 -27.56
CA ASP A 52 8.46 25.30 -26.55
C ASP A 52 8.08 24.92 -25.12
N PHE A 53 7.31 23.84 -24.95
CA PHE A 53 6.76 23.42 -23.68
C PHE A 53 7.13 21.97 -23.36
N ILE A 54 7.60 21.75 -22.13
CA ILE A 54 7.90 20.43 -21.60
C ILE A 54 7.14 20.30 -20.27
N PRO A 55 6.07 19.47 -20.22
CA PRO A 55 5.33 19.27 -18.99
C PRO A 55 6.20 18.54 -17.97
N LEU A 56 6.14 18.98 -16.71
CA LEU A 56 6.69 18.22 -15.61
C LEU A 56 5.74 17.08 -15.25
N PRO A 57 6.24 15.88 -14.95
CA PRO A 57 5.37 14.78 -14.55
C PRO A 57 4.70 15.08 -13.22
N THR A 58 3.48 14.58 -13.08
CA THR A 58 2.77 14.50 -11.81
C THR A 58 2.94 13.11 -11.23
N LEU A 59 3.05 13.01 -9.91
CA LEU A 59 3.16 11.72 -9.25
C LEU A 59 1.76 11.06 -9.29
N PRO A 60 1.60 9.89 -9.91
CA PRO A 60 0.29 9.26 -10.00
C PRO A 60 -0.22 8.82 -8.62
N ASP A 61 -1.53 8.96 -8.42
CA ASP A 61 -2.22 8.49 -7.23
C ASP A 61 -2.11 6.96 -7.09
N LYS A 62 -2.05 6.48 -5.85
CA LYS A 62 -2.02 5.04 -5.56
C LYS A 62 -3.38 4.43 -5.90
N LYS A 63 -3.41 3.55 -6.90
CA LYS A 63 -4.63 2.82 -7.29
C LYS A 63 -4.86 1.68 -6.31
N LYS A 64 -6.04 1.64 -5.69
CA LYS A 64 -6.41 0.62 -4.70
C LYS A 64 -6.35 -0.78 -5.29
N GLU A 65 -6.67 -0.87 -6.58
CA GLU A 65 -6.64 -2.06 -7.42
C GLU A 65 -5.25 -2.68 -7.46
N GLN A 66 -4.20 -1.84 -7.57
CA GLN A 66 -2.82 -2.29 -7.71
C GLN A 66 -2.25 -2.76 -6.37
N VAL A 67 -2.60 -2.09 -5.28
CA VAL A 67 -2.04 -2.37 -3.94
C VAL A 67 -2.80 -3.42 -3.13
N SER A 68 -3.88 -3.98 -3.69
CA SER A 68 -4.72 -4.98 -3.01
C SER A 68 -4.45 -6.38 -3.57
N VAL A 69 -4.31 -7.36 -2.69
CA VAL A 69 -4.09 -8.77 -3.04
C VAL A 69 -5.28 -9.64 -2.64
N PRO A 70 -5.71 -10.60 -3.47
CA PRO A 70 -6.72 -11.58 -3.07
C PRO A 70 -6.14 -12.54 -2.04
N VAL A 71 -6.90 -12.75 -0.95
CA VAL A 71 -6.47 -13.58 0.18
C VAL A 71 -7.55 -14.53 0.67
N GLY A 72 -8.76 -14.45 0.13
CA GLY A 72 -9.87 -15.25 0.63
C GLY A 72 -11.21 -14.89 0.03
N LYS A 73 -12.27 -15.30 0.72
CA LYS A 73 -13.66 -15.09 0.32
C LYS A 73 -14.49 -14.61 1.50
N LEU A 74 -15.63 -13.99 1.20
CA LEU A 74 -16.58 -13.59 2.22
C LEU A 74 -17.32 -14.81 2.78
N ASN A 75 -17.37 -14.94 4.11
CA ASN A 75 -18.05 -16.04 4.78
C ASN A 75 -19.58 -15.83 4.90
N ASP A 76 -20.02 -14.59 4.79
CA ASP A 76 -21.43 -14.19 4.75
C ASP A 76 -21.59 -12.93 3.88
N SER A 77 -22.83 -12.64 3.47
CA SER A 77 -23.16 -11.42 2.76
C SER A 77 -23.01 -10.20 3.69
N LEU A 78 -22.31 -9.17 3.22
CA LEU A 78 -22.08 -7.98 4.04
C LEU A 78 -23.38 -7.20 4.26
N PRO A 79 -23.56 -6.62 5.47
CA PRO A 79 -24.75 -5.83 5.75
C PRO A 79 -24.86 -4.65 4.78
N VAL A 80 -26.11 -4.30 4.47
CA VAL A 80 -26.42 -3.10 3.67
C VAL A 80 -25.84 -1.88 4.39
N THR A 81 -25.14 -1.02 3.65
CA THR A 81 -24.53 0.18 4.24
C THR A 81 -25.60 1.09 4.82
N PRO A 82 -25.32 1.86 5.89
CA PRO A 82 -26.30 2.75 6.51
C PRO A 82 -26.97 3.69 5.50
N THR A 83 -26.23 4.17 4.51
CA THR A 83 -26.74 5.02 3.43
C THR A 83 -27.76 4.31 2.54
N LYS A 84 -27.49 3.06 2.15
CA LYS A 84 -28.42 2.25 1.35
C LYS A 84 -29.66 1.87 2.16
N ARG A 85 -29.49 1.55 3.46
CA ARG A 85 -30.60 1.28 4.38
C ARG A 85 -31.52 2.49 4.53
N LYS A 86 -30.97 3.71 4.65
CA LYS A 86 -31.75 4.96 4.68
C LYS A 86 -32.55 5.20 3.39
N ARG A 87 -32.15 4.60 2.27
CA ARG A 87 -32.88 4.64 0.98
C ARG A 87 -33.92 3.52 0.83
N GLY A 88 -34.21 2.78 1.90
CA GLY A 88 -35.21 1.71 1.89
C GLY A 88 -34.69 0.36 1.35
N GLN A 89 -33.39 0.23 1.06
CA GLN A 89 -32.83 -1.04 0.63
C GLN A 89 -32.65 -1.98 1.84
N ALA A 90 -33.41 -3.07 1.87
CA ALA A 90 -33.33 -4.09 2.92
C ALA A 90 -32.25 -5.15 2.64
N GLU A 91 -31.97 -5.45 1.38
CA GLU A 91 -31.10 -6.56 0.96
C GLU A 91 -29.84 -6.08 0.24
N GLN A 92 -28.74 -6.82 0.41
CA GLN A 92 -27.49 -6.56 -0.29
C GLN A 92 -27.58 -7.10 -1.73
N LEU A 93 -27.62 -6.20 -2.71
CA LEU A 93 -27.69 -6.56 -4.13
C LEU A 93 -26.32 -6.52 -4.84
N ASP A 94 -25.27 -6.07 -4.15
CA ASP A 94 -23.94 -5.94 -4.74
C ASP A 94 -23.23 -7.31 -4.75
N PRO A 95 -22.91 -7.88 -5.94
CA PRO A 95 -22.27 -9.19 -6.03
C PRO A 95 -20.88 -9.21 -5.39
N ALA A 96 -20.16 -8.09 -5.34
CA ALA A 96 -18.86 -8.01 -4.66
C ALA A 96 -18.97 -8.14 -3.13
N ARG A 97 -20.19 -8.02 -2.59
CA ARG A 97 -20.51 -8.07 -1.16
C ARG A 97 -21.32 -9.28 -0.76
N ALA A 98 -21.59 -10.18 -1.70
CA ALA A 98 -22.29 -11.42 -1.45
C ALA A 98 -21.36 -12.46 -0.78
N ARG A 99 -21.95 -13.43 -0.08
CA ARG A 99 -21.21 -14.61 0.40
C ARG A 99 -20.40 -15.24 -0.74
N VAL A 100 -19.20 -15.74 -0.43
CA VAL A 100 -18.23 -16.34 -1.37
C VAL A 100 -17.54 -15.33 -2.29
N ALA A 101 -17.92 -14.05 -2.30
CA ALA A 101 -17.22 -13.03 -3.08
C ALA A 101 -15.77 -12.85 -2.61
N THR A 102 -14.88 -12.43 -3.51
CA THR A 102 -13.45 -12.28 -3.21
C THR A 102 -13.21 -11.23 -2.14
N ALA A 103 -12.41 -11.59 -1.14
CA ALA A 103 -11.87 -10.67 -0.15
C ALA A 103 -10.41 -10.34 -0.48
N LEU A 104 -10.11 -9.05 -0.44
CA LEU A 104 -8.80 -8.49 -0.74
C LEU A 104 -8.17 -7.94 0.54
N LEU A 105 -6.83 -7.95 0.59
CA LEU A 105 -6.02 -7.34 1.65
C LEU A 105 -5.09 -6.29 1.05
N SER A 106 -4.98 -5.15 1.70
CA SER A 106 -4.06 -4.07 1.32
C SER A 106 -3.33 -3.53 2.54
N ILE A 107 -2.15 -2.97 2.34
CA ILE A 107 -1.39 -2.29 3.38
C ILE A 107 -1.75 -0.80 3.41
N HIS A 108 -1.83 -0.26 4.61
CA HIS A 108 -2.02 1.15 4.88
C HIS A 108 -0.90 1.66 5.78
N LEU A 109 -0.07 2.54 5.24
CA LEU A 109 0.98 3.21 6.00
C LEU A 109 0.44 4.51 6.57
N ASN A 110 0.55 4.67 7.89
CA ASN A 110 0.33 5.94 8.55
C ASN A 110 1.65 6.43 9.13
N ILE A 111 2.33 7.26 8.35
CA ILE A 111 3.66 7.80 8.70
C ILE A 111 3.56 8.70 9.93
N ALA A 112 2.48 9.47 10.06
CA ALA A 112 2.31 10.41 11.16
C ALA A 112 2.16 9.71 12.52
N THR A 113 1.60 8.50 12.53
CA THR A 113 1.40 7.70 13.75
C THR A 113 2.33 6.51 13.85
N TYR A 114 3.31 6.40 12.93
CA TYR A 114 4.27 5.31 12.91
C TYR A 114 3.59 3.93 12.93
N ASP A 115 2.59 3.74 12.05
CA ASP A 115 1.73 2.54 12.03
C ASP A 115 1.67 1.90 10.64
N VAL A 116 1.81 0.57 10.62
CA VAL A 116 1.65 -0.29 9.44
C VAL A 116 0.38 -1.12 9.62
N GLY A 117 -0.73 -0.57 9.11
CA GLY A 117 -2.04 -1.19 9.20
C GLY A 117 -2.38 -2.10 8.02
N THR A 118 -3.33 -3.00 8.24
CA THR A 118 -3.94 -3.81 7.17
C THR A 118 -5.39 -3.37 6.93
N LEU A 119 -5.77 -3.17 5.68
CA LEU A 119 -7.14 -2.88 5.27
C LEU A 119 -7.71 -4.03 4.45
N TRP A 120 -8.83 -4.58 4.93
CA TRP A 120 -9.62 -5.57 4.21
C TRP A 120 -10.57 -4.88 3.24
N ARG A 121 -10.71 -5.42 2.03
CA ARG A 121 -11.55 -4.84 0.98
C ARG A 121 -12.42 -5.90 0.29
N ASP A 122 -13.57 -5.48 -0.20
CA ASP A 122 -14.40 -6.26 -1.14
C ASP A 122 -13.87 -6.14 -2.58
N GLY A 123 -14.50 -6.85 -3.53
CA GLY A 123 -14.16 -6.78 -4.96
C GLY A 123 -14.33 -5.40 -5.60
N ASN A 124 -15.01 -4.45 -4.92
CA ASN A 124 -15.14 -3.05 -5.33
C ASN A 124 -14.14 -2.14 -4.60
N PHE A 125 -13.14 -2.70 -3.93
CA PHE A 125 -12.10 -2.01 -3.15
C PHE A 125 -12.62 -1.17 -1.98
N ALA A 126 -13.86 -1.39 -1.56
CA ALA A 126 -14.44 -0.74 -0.39
C ALA A 126 -14.06 -1.52 0.87
N THR A 127 -13.81 -0.79 1.96
CA THR A 127 -13.34 -1.37 3.21
C THR A 127 -14.39 -2.30 3.83
N ILE A 128 -13.96 -3.46 4.31
CA ILE A 128 -14.80 -4.45 4.99
C ILE A 128 -14.17 -4.84 6.34
N ASN A 129 -14.97 -5.47 7.21
CA ASN A 129 -14.46 -5.97 8.48
C ASN A 129 -13.89 -7.39 8.30
N ARG A 130 -12.71 -7.64 8.89
CA ARG A 130 -12.04 -8.95 8.88
C ARG A 130 -12.95 -10.12 9.28
N LYS A 131 -13.90 -9.91 10.20
CA LYS A 131 -14.80 -10.97 10.70
C LYS A 131 -15.64 -11.64 9.59
N TYR A 132 -15.80 -10.97 8.45
CA TYR A 132 -16.54 -11.48 7.30
C TYR A 132 -15.67 -12.24 6.31
N VAL A 133 -14.38 -12.45 6.60
CA VAL A 133 -13.43 -13.01 5.65
C VAL A 133 -12.92 -14.36 6.13
N ASP A 134 -13.09 -15.36 5.30
CA ASP A 134 -12.39 -16.64 5.41
C ASP A 134 -11.20 -16.61 4.45
N LEU A 135 -10.01 -16.94 4.96
CA LEU A 135 -8.80 -17.03 4.14
C LEU A 135 -8.89 -18.24 3.21
N ASP A 136 -8.23 -18.15 2.06
CA ASP A 136 -8.09 -19.29 1.15
C ASP A 136 -7.43 -20.50 1.86
N GLU A 137 -7.76 -21.70 1.41
CA GLU A 137 -7.25 -22.93 2.01
C GLU A 137 -5.71 -22.95 2.06
N GLY A 138 -5.15 -23.27 3.23
CA GLY A 138 -3.71 -23.27 3.47
C GLY A 138 -3.07 -21.87 3.61
N LEU A 139 -3.83 -20.78 3.43
CA LEU A 139 -3.31 -19.43 3.62
C LEU A 139 -3.42 -18.98 5.07
N THR A 140 -2.27 -18.84 5.74
CA THR A 140 -2.23 -18.26 7.08
C THR A 140 -2.33 -16.73 7.02
N MET A 141 -2.80 -16.11 8.11
CA MET A 141 -2.85 -14.65 8.23
C MET A 141 -1.46 -14.01 8.03
N LYS A 142 -0.40 -14.62 8.59
CA LYS A 142 0.98 -14.16 8.41
C LYS A 142 1.39 -14.17 6.94
N ALA A 143 1.06 -15.23 6.21
CA ALA A 143 1.35 -15.33 4.78
C ALA A 143 0.54 -14.30 3.95
N ALA A 144 -0.73 -14.07 4.30
CA ALA A 144 -1.57 -13.06 3.67
C ALA A 144 -1.00 -11.64 3.85
N ILE A 145 -0.62 -11.26 5.08
CA ILE A 145 0.00 -9.96 5.37
C ILE A 145 1.31 -9.82 4.58
N ARG A 146 2.19 -10.84 4.62
CA ARG A 146 3.45 -10.82 3.86
C ARG A 146 3.21 -10.60 2.37
N ARG A 147 2.21 -11.26 1.76
CA ARG A 147 1.84 -11.04 0.36
C ARG A 147 1.41 -9.60 0.10
N ALA A 148 0.59 -9.03 0.99
CA ALA A 148 0.11 -7.66 0.87
C ALA A 148 1.27 -6.64 0.98
N ILE A 149 2.22 -6.84 1.90
CA ILE A 149 3.44 -6.00 2.04
C ILE A 149 4.27 -6.05 0.76
N LEU A 150 4.61 -7.25 0.28
CA LEU A 150 5.44 -7.39 -0.92
C LEU A 150 4.77 -6.75 -2.15
N ASN A 151 3.45 -6.92 -2.30
CA ASN A 151 2.72 -6.30 -3.39
C ASN A 151 2.69 -4.76 -3.28
N TYR A 152 2.49 -4.23 -2.07
CA TYR A 152 2.55 -2.80 -1.82
C TYR A 152 3.93 -2.23 -2.18
N ASP A 153 5.01 -2.85 -1.70
CA ASP A 153 6.39 -2.41 -1.92
C ASP A 153 6.75 -2.41 -3.41
N GLN A 154 6.38 -3.47 -4.13
CA GLN A 154 6.59 -3.54 -5.59
C GLN A 154 5.84 -2.45 -6.33
N CYS A 155 4.58 -2.23 -5.97
CA CYS A 155 3.75 -1.19 -6.58
C CYS A 155 4.30 0.21 -6.28
N GLU A 156 4.73 0.47 -5.04
CA GLU A 156 5.27 1.77 -4.64
C GLU A 156 6.63 2.05 -5.28
N ALA A 157 7.52 1.05 -5.30
CA ALA A 157 8.80 1.16 -5.98
C ALA A 157 8.62 1.49 -7.46
N ALA A 158 7.77 0.74 -8.17
CA ALA A 158 7.51 0.99 -9.59
C ALA A 158 6.91 2.38 -9.84
N ARG A 159 5.97 2.82 -8.99
CA ARG A 159 5.30 4.13 -9.08
C ARG A 159 6.28 5.28 -8.93
N ILE A 160 7.12 5.23 -7.90
CA ILE A 160 8.12 6.26 -7.62
C ILE A 160 9.24 6.23 -8.66
N GLU A 161 9.69 5.05 -9.09
CA GLU A 161 10.70 4.90 -10.12
C GLU A 161 10.23 5.49 -11.46
N GLN A 162 9.00 5.19 -11.90
CA GLN A 162 8.43 5.75 -13.12
C GLN A 162 8.37 7.27 -13.07
N TYR A 163 7.89 7.83 -11.95
CA TYR A 163 7.84 9.29 -11.74
C TYR A 163 9.24 9.92 -11.79
N ASN A 164 10.19 9.37 -11.04
CA ASN A 164 11.55 9.91 -10.97
C ASN A 164 12.25 9.86 -12.34
N LYS A 165 12.07 8.78 -13.10
CA LYS A 165 12.57 8.66 -14.47
C LYS A 165 11.97 9.75 -15.38
N ALA A 166 10.65 9.90 -15.36
CA ALA A 166 9.97 10.92 -16.17
C ALA A 166 10.44 12.34 -15.80
N LEU A 167 10.68 12.60 -14.51
CA LEU A 167 11.11 13.90 -14.01
C LEU A 167 12.52 14.24 -14.49
N ILE A 168 13.45 13.29 -14.40
CA ILE A 168 14.82 13.46 -14.90
C ILE A 168 14.81 13.75 -16.40
N ILE A 169 14.00 13.02 -17.18
CA ILE A 169 13.86 13.23 -18.63
C ILE A 169 13.31 14.63 -18.92
N ALA A 170 12.23 15.05 -18.25
CA ALA A 170 11.64 16.37 -18.45
C ALA A 170 12.63 17.50 -18.12
N LEU A 171 13.36 17.39 -17.01
CA LEU A 171 14.37 18.37 -16.62
C LEU A 171 15.56 18.41 -17.59
N ALA A 172 15.98 17.26 -18.12
CA ALA A 172 17.02 17.20 -19.15
C ALA A 172 16.58 17.91 -20.44
N ARG A 173 15.34 17.66 -20.90
CA ARG A 173 14.77 18.35 -22.07
C ARG A 173 14.69 19.87 -21.85
N LEU A 174 14.30 20.32 -20.66
CA LEU A 174 14.23 21.75 -20.33
C LEU A 174 15.62 22.42 -20.40
N ARG A 175 16.67 21.72 -19.97
CA ARG A 175 18.05 22.21 -20.10
C ARG A 175 18.46 22.32 -21.56
N ILE A 176 18.19 21.30 -22.38
CA ILE A 176 18.49 21.31 -23.82
C ILE A 176 17.79 22.48 -24.49
N LEU A 177 16.51 22.70 -24.17
CA LEU A 177 15.73 23.80 -24.71
C LEU A 177 16.29 25.17 -24.28
N ALA A 178 16.67 25.32 -23.01
CA ALA A 178 17.31 26.54 -22.53
C ALA A 178 18.62 26.83 -23.27
N PHE A 179 19.50 25.82 -23.40
CA PHE A 179 20.76 25.97 -24.14
C PHE A 179 20.55 26.27 -25.62
N ALA A 180 19.57 25.62 -26.27
CA ALA A 180 19.24 25.89 -27.66
C ALA A 180 18.75 27.33 -27.88
N LYS A 181 18.01 27.91 -26.91
CA LYS A 181 17.53 29.30 -26.97
C LYS A 181 18.62 30.33 -26.69
N THR A 182 19.51 30.06 -25.75
CA THR A 182 20.64 30.96 -25.42
C THR A 182 21.70 30.98 -26.53
N GLY A 183 21.90 29.87 -27.23
CA GLY A 183 22.95 29.75 -28.26
C GLY A 183 24.34 29.56 -27.65
N THR A 184 25.38 29.83 -28.44
CA THR A 184 26.79 29.53 -28.08
C THR A 184 27.58 30.74 -27.55
N GLN A 185 26.97 31.93 -27.52
CA GLN A 185 27.68 33.15 -27.12
C GLN A 185 27.84 33.30 -25.60
N GLU A 186 26.89 32.78 -24.83
CA GLU A 186 26.93 32.84 -23.36
C GLU A 186 27.49 31.54 -22.78
N ILE A 187 28.13 31.64 -21.61
CA ILE A 187 28.61 30.46 -20.88
C ILE A 187 27.39 29.63 -20.45
N PRO A 188 27.32 28.33 -20.82
CA PRO A 188 26.22 27.47 -20.44
C PRO A 188 26.02 27.46 -18.91
N SER A 189 24.85 27.90 -18.45
CA SER A 189 24.45 27.83 -17.04
C SER A 189 23.15 27.06 -16.87
N ILE A 190 23.05 26.26 -15.80
CA ILE A 190 21.84 25.51 -15.47
C ILE A 190 21.06 26.28 -14.41
N SER A 191 19.92 26.84 -14.81
CA SER A 191 18.94 27.44 -13.89
C SER A 191 18.57 26.46 -12.78
N ASP A 192 18.43 26.96 -11.55
CA ASP A 192 17.97 26.18 -10.40
C ASP A 192 16.59 25.54 -10.66
N ALA A 193 15.76 26.18 -11.49
CA ALA A 193 14.48 25.65 -11.91
C ALA A 193 14.59 24.31 -12.69
N HIS A 194 15.76 24.02 -13.27
CA HIS A 194 16.03 22.81 -14.06
C HIS A 194 16.90 21.79 -13.31
N ARG A 195 17.26 22.05 -12.05
CA ARG A 195 18.05 21.12 -11.23
C ARG A 195 17.17 19.99 -10.71
N VAL A 196 17.79 18.81 -10.58
CA VAL A 196 17.13 17.58 -10.08
C VAL A 196 17.12 17.55 -8.55
N ASN A 197 18.09 18.21 -7.92
CA ASN A 197 18.34 18.14 -6.48
C ASN A 197 17.08 18.52 -5.67
N GLY A 198 16.72 17.66 -4.72
CA GLY A 198 15.56 17.87 -3.84
C GLY A 198 14.19 17.58 -4.47
N ARG A 199 14.12 17.19 -5.76
CA ARG A 199 12.84 16.90 -6.45
C ARG A 199 12.55 15.41 -6.63
N ILE A 200 13.59 14.58 -6.53
CA ILE A 200 13.46 13.12 -6.56
C ILE A 200 12.68 12.67 -5.32
N LYS A 201 11.69 11.80 -5.55
CA LYS A 201 10.92 11.19 -4.48
C LYS A 201 11.65 9.95 -3.98
N VAL A 202 11.74 9.83 -2.66
CA VAL A 202 12.24 8.62 -1.99
C VAL A 202 11.13 7.59 -1.99
N VAL A 203 11.49 6.32 -2.17
CA VAL A 203 10.54 5.21 -2.08
C VAL A 203 10.31 4.89 -0.61
N GLU A 204 9.05 4.87 -0.17
CA GLU A 204 8.67 4.50 1.20
C GLU A 204 8.07 3.10 1.21
N LEU A 205 8.87 2.12 1.64
CA LEU A 205 8.48 0.72 1.68
C LEU A 205 7.78 0.38 3.00
N ALA A 206 6.73 -0.44 2.91
CA ALA A 206 6.04 -0.96 4.07
C ALA A 206 6.91 -1.96 4.85
N SER A 207 7.75 -2.73 4.16
CA SER A 207 8.69 -3.64 4.81
C SER A 207 9.74 -2.93 5.65
N ASP A 208 10.30 -1.83 5.15
CA ASP A 208 11.27 -1.01 5.88
C ASP A 208 10.65 -0.41 7.15
N GLN A 209 9.46 0.20 7.02
CA GLN A 209 8.73 0.74 8.18
C GLN A 209 8.40 -0.34 9.21
N LEU A 210 7.98 -1.53 8.77
CA LEU A 210 7.69 -2.64 9.68
C LEU A 210 8.94 -3.13 10.40
N LEU A 211 10.09 -3.16 9.73
CA LEU A 211 11.37 -3.52 10.33
C LEU A 211 11.80 -2.50 11.39
N GLU A 212 11.65 -1.21 11.07
CA GLU A 212 11.94 -0.10 11.98
C GLU A 212 11.09 -0.20 13.25
N ILE A 213 9.76 -0.28 13.10
CA ILE A 213 8.81 -0.47 14.21
C ILE A 213 9.15 -1.70 15.04
N SER A 214 9.47 -2.82 14.39
CA SER A 214 9.82 -4.06 15.09
C SER A 214 11.11 -3.93 15.89
N THR A 215 12.07 -3.14 15.42
CA THR A 215 13.34 -2.89 16.09
C THR A 215 13.10 -2.03 17.32
N ASP A 216 12.41 -0.91 17.16
CA ASP A 216 12.08 0.01 18.25
C ASP A 216 11.28 -0.66 19.37
N LEU A 217 10.27 -1.45 19.02
CA LEU A 217 9.49 -2.21 20.01
C LEU A 217 10.35 -3.27 20.74
N GLY A 218 11.28 -3.89 20.02
CA GLY A 218 12.24 -4.81 20.61
C GLY A 218 13.17 -4.13 21.62
N ASP A 219 13.64 -2.93 21.31
CA ASP A 219 14.49 -2.12 22.17
C ASP A 219 13.74 -1.70 23.44
N ILE A 220 12.53 -1.17 23.29
CA ILE A 220 11.65 -0.80 24.41
C ILE A 220 11.38 -2.01 25.32
N ALA A 221 11.12 -3.19 24.73
CA ALA A 221 10.86 -4.39 25.51
C ALA A 221 12.10 -4.83 26.32
N ARG A 222 13.30 -4.74 25.73
CA ARG A 222 14.56 -5.03 26.42
C ARG A 222 14.82 -4.06 27.57
N ASP A 223 14.58 -2.78 27.36
CA ASP A 223 14.72 -1.76 28.41
C ASP A 223 13.75 -2.00 29.56
N CYS A 224 12.49 -2.35 29.27
CA CYS A 224 11.51 -2.70 30.30
C CYS A 224 11.95 -3.91 31.13
N VAL A 225 12.55 -4.93 30.51
CA VAL A 225 13.08 -6.10 31.23
C VAL A 225 14.26 -5.73 32.11
N ARG A 226 15.19 -4.92 31.60
CA ARG A 226 16.35 -4.43 32.35
C ARG A 226 15.93 -3.65 33.60
N LEU A 227 15.03 -2.68 33.44
CA LEU A 227 14.53 -1.88 34.55
C LEU A 227 13.83 -2.74 35.63
N ARG A 228 13.13 -3.80 35.22
CA ARG A 228 12.50 -4.74 36.16
C ARG A 228 13.54 -5.51 36.97
N VAL A 229 14.59 -6.03 36.33
CA VAL A 229 15.66 -6.77 37.03
C VAL A 229 16.42 -5.86 38.00
N ASP A 230 16.74 -4.63 37.57
CA ASP A 230 17.42 -3.64 38.41
C ASP A 230 16.56 -3.24 39.63
N SER A 231 15.23 -3.14 39.47
CA SER A 231 14.34 -2.85 40.60
C SER A 231 14.30 -3.97 41.66
N LEU A 232 14.50 -5.22 41.25
CA LEU A 232 14.49 -6.39 42.15
C LEU A 232 15.81 -6.57 42.88
N SER A 233 16.94 -6.22 42.26
CA SER A 233 18.26 -6.32 42.88
C SER A 233 18.47 -5.28 44.00
N TYR A 234 17.89 -4.08 43.87
CA TYR A 234 17.90 -3.07 44.94
C TYR A 234 16.93 -3.36 46.09
N GLY A 235 15.85 -4.11 45.84
CA GLY A 235 14.87 -4.49 46.88
C GLY A 235 15.33 -5.60 47.83
N ALA A 236 16.33 -6.41 47.45
CA ALA A 236 16.83 -7.52 48.27
C ALA A 236 17.91 -7.10 49.30
N ALA A 237 18.48 -5.89 49.19
CA ALA A 237 19.54 -5.42 50.08
C ALA A 237 19.05 -4.50 51.22
N ALA A 238 17.76 -4.16 51.27
CA ALA A 238 17.20 -3.23 52.25
C ALA A 238 16.24 -3.94 53.22
N THR A 239 16.78 -4.74 54.14
CA THR A 239 16.43 -4.73 55.58
C THR A 239 17.20 -5.82 56.34
N PRO A 240 18.23 -5.42 57.09
CA PRO A 240 18.42 -5.95 58.43
C PRO A 240 18.26 -4.80 59.43
N TYR A 241 17.59 -5.09 60.55
CA TYR A 241 17.40 -4.25 61.74
C TYR A 241 16.27 -3.22 61.70
N LEU A 242 15.21 -3.50 62.47
CA LEU A 242 14.84 -2.75 63.69
C LEU A 242 13.52 -3.30 64.27
N TRP A 243 13.57 -4.51 64.84
CA TRP A 243 12.56 -4.98 65.79
C TRP A 243 13.19 -5.01 67.17
N ALA A 244 13.51 -3.83 67.70
CA ALA A 244 13.89 -3.69 69.10
C ALA A 244 13.13 -2.50 69.68
N SER A 245 12.46 -2.81 70.79
CA SER A 245 11.80 -1.93 71.77
C SER A 245 10.65 -1.06 71.28
N GLU A 246 9.43 -1.51 71.60
CA GLU A 246 8.46 -0.68 72.30
C GLU A 246 7.56 -1.57 73.16
N ALA A 247 8.12 -2.01 74.29
CA ALA A 247 7.33 -2.38 75.45
C ALA A 247 6.94 -1.06 76.14
N GLY A 248 5.66 -0.70 76.04
CA GLY A 248 5.14 0.55 76.58
C GLY A 248 3.67 0.43 76.95
N ASP A 249 3.45 -0.09 78.17
CA ASP A 249 2.36 0.18 79.10
C ASP A 249 0.90 0.15 78.62
N LEU A 250 0.25 -0.96 78.99
CA LEU A 250 -1.17 -1.01 79.31
C LEU A 250 -1.51 0.01 80.41
N LYS A 251 -2.39 0.96 80.12
CA LYS A 251 -3.27 1.56 81.13
C LYS A 251 -4.72 1.13 80.90
N VAL A 252 -5.17 0.34 81.86
CA VAL A 252 -6.57 0.03 82.15
C VAL A 252 -7.28 1.30 82.60
N SER A 253 -8.45 1.59 82.04
CA SER A 253 -9.48 2.37 82.73
C SER A 253 -10.87 1.91 82.28
N GLN A 254 -11.55 1.26 83.22
CA GLN A 254 -13.00 1.03 83.21
C GLN A 254 -13.75 2.36 83.26
N VAL A 255 -14.84 2.49 82.49
CA VAL A 255 -16.25 2.65 82.95
C VAL A 255 -17.15 2.20 81.82
#